data_AF-A0AA42CR30-F1
#
_entry.id   AF-A0AA42CR30-F1
#
_cell.length_a   1.000
_cell.length_b   1.000
_cell.length_c   1.000
_cell.angle_alpha   90.00
_cell.angle_beta   90.00
_cell.angle_gamma   90.00
#
_symmetry.space_group_name_H-M   'P 1'
#
loop_
_entity.id
_entity.type
_entity.pdbx_description
1 polymer ?
#
loop_
_entity_poly.entity_id
_entity_poly.type
_entity_poly.pdbx_seq_one_letter_code
_entity_poly.pdbx_strand_id
1 'polypeptide(L)'
;MDFKNLDKYRTGGTGNRMQLSIPVPRTASGRVYRFSPNEEAYPRHFLLGNAERPAVVSDEMKARMKQEPGQPRTVCPYSGLIADDDQFVHPDDRAAAIETVRHAALADVQAQFSKMLEGLGSSSGGMIKITTSSSPPPPKPHFYREDLLRELACDTCGRDYGVFAIALFCPDCGAPNVRLHFLREVSLVDAQVELADGLDPNMRELAYRLLGNAHEDVLTGLEATLKTVYLFGKRQAAPTEPPPKVGNDFQNVERGQRRFAELGIDPYGGLTDDELAVLEVNIQKRHVIGHNLGIVDAKFAERASDARLGETVHLVAEDIREFATLALTVVSALDGWLAGQALPIREREKPEIEEDDTTVTDVERRARELGISPLSYRLGAWLSESSTDGLEHPSQSEEMSAAFAEIPDPDMREAIAELEADGYIKTWRSISREGVPPLIRRQQLFLTFDPLVGEFDPTLDAVELAEVARKEEKGISAQELHAKTGWSLRRFNPALSRMLREIEDRHVSKTGDATYPTRHFFIDAGDRVSLKRFVERHRTRRS
;
A
#
# COMPACT_ATOMS: atom_id res chain seq x y z
N MET A 1 -10.07 -1.33 62.02
CA MET A 1 -10.79 -0.38 61.16
C MET A 1 -11.76 -1.19 60.31
N ASP A 2 -13.00 -0.73 60.21
CA ASP A 2 -14.04 -1.37 59.38
C ASP A 2 -14.09 -0.62 58.04
N PHE A 3 -13.65 -1.27 56.96
CA PHE A 3 -13.50 -0.68 55.62
C PHE A 3 -14.62 -1.15 54.70
N LYS A 4 -15.86 -0.75 55.01
CA LYS A 4 -17.07 -1.22 54.34
C LYS A 4 -17.07 -0.97 52.82
N ASN A 5 -16.42 0.08 52.33
CA ASN A 5 -16.35 0.36 50.90
C ASN A 5 -15.24 -0.46 50.22
N LEU A 6 -14.09 -0.66 50.86
CA LEU A 6 -13.03 -1.53 50.32
C LEU A 6 -13.38 -3.02 50.39
N ASP A 7 -14.09 -3.47 51.41
CA ASP A 7 -14.48 -4.88 51.59
C ASP A 7 -15.35 -5.40 50.43
N LYS A 8 -16.03 -4.51 49.68
CA LYS A 8 -16.78 -4.86 48.46
C LYS A 8 -15.90 -5.47 47.37
N TYR A 9 -14.61 -5.14 47.37
CA TYR A 9 -13.63 -5.61 46.40
C TYR A 9 -12.73 -6.70 46.97
N ARG A 10 -12.91 -7.09 48.23
CA ARG A 10 -11.99 -7.99 48.90
C ARG A 10 -12.15 -9.43 48.43
N THR A 11 -11.05 -10.04 48.02
CA THR A 11 -10.96 -11.45 47.64
C THR A 11 -10.13 -12.27 48.61
N GLY A 12 -9.40 -11.62 49.53
CA GLY A 12 -8.59 -12.32 50.53
C GLY A 12 -7.83 -11.38 51.47
N GLY A 13 -6.80 -11.92 52.12
CA GLY A 13 -5.90 -11.18 53.01
C GLY A 13 -6.41 -10.94 54.44
N THR A 14 -5.60 -10.29 55.25
CA THR A 14 -5.87 -9.95 56.66
C THR A 14 -6.38 -8.51 56.79
N GLY A 15 -6.89 -8.13 57.97
CA GLY A 15 -7.38 -6.75 58.21
C GLY A 15 -6.33 -5.64 58.01
N ASN A 16 -5.04 -5.99 58.06
CA ASN A 16 -3.92 -5.07 57.79
C ASN A 16 -3.26 -5.27 56.41
N ARG A 17 -3.64 -6.30 55.65
CA ARG A 17 -3.16 -6.58 54.28
C ARG A 17 -4.30 -7.16 53.45
N MET A 18 -5.17 -6.29 52.94
CA MET A 18 -6.31 -6.69 52.11
C MET A 18 -5.82 -7.10 50.71
N GLN A 19 -6.36 -8.19 50.17
CA GLN A 19 -6.27 -8.52 48.75
C GLN A 19 -7.58 -8.11 48.09
N LEU A 20 -7.50 -7.25 47.07
CA LEU A 20 -8.64 -6.68 46.39
C LEU A 20 -8.65 -7.10 44.91
N SER A 21 -9.84 -7.34 44.37
CA SER A 21 -10.09 -7.53 42.94
C SER A 21 -11.04 -6.44 42.46
N ILE A 22 -10.54 -5.60 41.55
CA ILE A 22 -11.31 -4.49 40.98
C ILE A 22 -11.81 -4.92 39.60
N PRO A 23 -13.13 -4.87 39.34
CA PRO A 23 -13.66 -5.13 38.01
C PRO A 23 -13.06 -4.16 36.99
N VAL A 24 -12.58 -4.72 35.89
CA VAL A 24 -12.11 -3.95 34.74
C VAL A 24 -13.28 -3.24 34.04
N PRO A 25 -13.11 -1.97 33.61
CA PRO A 25 -14.10 -1.28 32.79
C PRO A 25 -14.44 -2.07 31.52
N ARG A 26 -15.70 -2.03 31.11
CA ARG A 26 -16.21 -2.72 29.93
C ARG A 26 -16.83 -1.73 28.95
N THR A 27 -16.76 -2.07 27.66
CA THR A 27 -17.48 -1.35 26.60
C THR A 27 -19.00 -1.61 26.68
N ALA A 28 -19.79 -0.92 25.84
CA ALA A 28 -21.24 -1.11 25.79
C ALA A 28 -21.63 -2.54 25.42
N SER A 29 -20.86 -3.19 24.54
CA SER A 29 -21.02 -4.62 24.18
C SER A 29 -20.44 -5.60 25.20
N GLY A 30 -19.80 -5.11 26.28
CA GLY A 30 -19.24 -5.94 27.34
C GLY A 30 -17.79 -6.39 27.15
N ARG A 31 -17.09 -5.88 26.13
CA ARG A 31 -15.67 -6.19 25.88
C ARG A 31 -14.74 -5.44 26.81
N VAL A 32 -13.51 -5.91 26.93
CA VAL A 32 -12.48 -5.30 27.80
C VAL A 32 -11.27 -4.89 26.97
N TYR A 33 -10.71 -3.72 27.25
CA TYR A 33 -9.47 -3.27 26.66
C TYR A 33 -8.29 -4.15 27.08
N ARG A 34 -7.42 -4.42 26.12
CA ARG A 34 -6.14 -5.11 26.28
C ARG A 34 -5.06 -4.32 25.58
N PHE A 35 -3.85 -4.40 26.13
CA PHE A 35 -2.70 -3.67 25.63
C PHE A 35 -1.50 -4.62 25.57
N SER A 36 -0.94 -4.80 24.37
CA SER A 36 0.16 -5.74 24.19
C SER A 36 1.41 -5.31 24.97
N PRO A 37 2.06 -6.22 25.71
CA PRO A 37 3.35 -5.93 26.34
C PRO A 37 4.49 -5.80 25.32
N ASN A 38 4.30 -6.24 24.07
CA ASN A 38 5.25 -6.02 23.00
C ASN A 38 5.25 -4.56 22.55
N GLU A 39 6.34 -3.84 22.76
CA GLU A 39 6.49 -2.43 22.36
C GLU A 39 6.58 -2.24 20.84
N GLU A 40 6.98 -3.27 20.11
CA GLU A 40 7.09 -3.26 18.65
C GLU A 40 5.75 -3.60 17.97
N ALA A 41 4.76 -4.09 18.73
CA ALA A 41 3.43 -4.26 18.17
C ALA A 41 2.83 -2.88 17.90
N TYR A 42 2.12 -2.71 16.78
CA TYR A 42 1.38 -1.49 16.49
C TYR A 42 0.01 -1.89 15.91
N PRO A 43 -1.11 -1.37 16.43
CA PRO A 43 -1.28 -0.30 17.45
C PRO A 43 -1.29 -0.74 18.94
N ARG A 44 -0.81 -1.94 19.31
CA ARG A 44 -0.80 -2.55 20.68
C ARG A 44 -2.16 -2.77 21.36
N HIS A 45 -3.16 -1.94 21.07
CA HIS A 45 -4.47 -1.93 21.71
C HIS A 45 -5.46 -2.84 20.97
N PHE A 46 -6.29 -3.54 21.73
CA PHE A 46 -7.39 -4.35 21.19
C PHE A 46 -8.45 -4.60 22.29
N LEU A 47 -9.61 -5.09 21.88
CA LEU A 47 -10.70 -5.49 22.76
C LEU A 47 -10.80 -7.01 22.82
N LEU A 48 -11.08 -7.54 24.00
CA LEU A 48 -11.40 -8.96 24.20
C LEU A 48 -12.83 -9.09 24.72
N GLY A 49 -13.65 -9.83 23.98
CA GLY A 49 -15.04 -10.13 24.32
C GLY A 49 -15.24 -11.55 24.83
N ASN A 50 -16.49 -12.01 24.78
CA ASN A 50 -16.85 -13.37 25.16
C ASN A 50 -16.42 -14.38 24.10
N ALA A 51 -16.57 -15.68 24.35
CA ALA A 51 -16.28 -16.70 23.34
C ALA A 51 -17.46 -17.66 23.20
N GLU A 52 -17.94 -17.81 21.98
CA GLU A 52 -18.93 -18.81 21.59
C GLU A 52 -18.20 -20.01 20.98
N ARG A 53 -17.70 -20.89 21.85
CA ARG A 53 -16.76 -21.93 21.45
C ARG A 53 -17.44 -23.04 20.65
N PRO A 54 -16.79 -23.56 19.61
CA PRO A 54 -17.27 -24.75 18.93
C PRO A 54 -17.27 -25.93 19.90
N ALA A 55 -18.25 -26.83 19.76
CA ALA A 55 -18.39 -28.01 20.60
C ALA A 55 -17.20 -28.98 20.44
N VAL A 56 -16.60 -29.02 19.24
CA VAL A 56 -15.43 -29.82 18.91
C VAL A 56 -14.45 -28.96 18.12
N VAL A 57 -13.20 -28.95 18.55
CA VAL A 57 -12.08 -28.36 17.78
C VAL A 57 -11.43 -29.49 17.00
N SER A 58 -11.54 -29.45 15.67
CA SER A 58 -10.95 -30.47 14.79
C SER A 58 -9.42 -30.38 14.77
N ASP A 59 -8.75 -31.43 14.28
CA ASP A 59 -7.28 -31.41 14.19
C ASP A 59 -6.78 -30.40 13.15
N GLU A 60 -7.55 -30.14 12.08
CA GLU A 60 -7.26 -29.06 11.14
C GLU A 60 -7.33 -27.68 11.80
N MET A 61 -8.31 -27.47 12.68
CA MET A 61 -8.43 -26.22 13.45
C MET A 61 -7.25 -26.08 14.42
N LYS A 62 -6.89 -27.13 15.15
CA LYS A 62 -5.74 -27.14 16.08
C LYS A 62 -4.43 -26.87 15.36
N ALA A 63 -4.23 -27.43 14.17
CA ALA A 63 -3.01 -27.22 13.38
C ALA A 63 -2.76 -25.75 13.06
N ARG A 64 -3.81 -24.91 13.02
CA ARG A 64 -3.72 -23.47 12.79
C ARG A 64 -3.50 -22.68 14.07
N MET A 65 -3.80 -23.24 15.25
CA MET A 65 -3.73 -22.54 16.53
C MET A 65 -2.29 -22.53 17.09
N LYS A 66 -1.97 -21.49 17.88
CA LYS A 66 -0.72 -21.43 18.66
C LYS A 66 -0.89 -21.97 20.08
N GLN A 67 -2.11 -21.96 20.59
CA GLN A 67 -2.47 -22.55 21.86
C GLN A 67 -3.93 -22.99 21.85
N GLU A 68 -4.27 -23.91 22.75
CA GLU A 68 -5.66 -24.27 23.02
C GLU A 68 -6.47 -23.00 23.39
N PRO A 69 -7.73 -22.87 22.96
CA PRO A 69 -8.54 -21.72 23.34
C PRO A 69 -8.78 -21.69 24.85
N GLY A 70 -8.81 -20.50 25.46
CA GLY A 70 -9.24 -20.28 26.85
C GLY A 70 -8.21 -20.57 27.91
N GLN A 71 -6.95 -20.66 27.50
CA GLN A 71 -5.82 -20.65 28.43
C GLN A 71 -5.76 -19.29 29.15
N PRO A 72 -5.16 -19.21 30.35
CA PRO A 72 -4.95 -17.96 31.08
C PRO A 72 -3.82 -17.12 30.47
N ARG A 73 -3.73 -17.12 29.14
CA ARG A 73 -2.72 -16.44 28.33
C ARG A 73 -3.40 -15.84 27.12
N THR A 74 -2.95 -14.65 26.75
CA THR A 74 -3.44 -13.91 25.61
C THR A 74 -2.38 -13.92 24.50
N VAL A 75 -2.85 -14.01 23.25
CA VAL A 75 -2.00 -13.82 22.06
C VAL A 75 -2.15 -12.37 21.61
N CYS A 76 -1.04 -11.69 21.32
CA CYS A 76 -1.09 -10.36 20.72
C CYS A 76 -1.60 -10.48 19.28
N PRO A 77 -2.71 -9.82 18.92
CA PRO A 77 -3.28 -9.92 17.57
C PRO A 77 -2.36 -9.39 16.46
N TYR A 78 -1.44 -8.48 16.81
CA TYR A 78 -0.58 -7.80 15.83
C TYR A 78 0.83 -8.40 15.71
N SER A 79 1.35 -9.03 16.76
CA SER A 79 2.72 -9.59 16.76
C SER A 79 2.78 -11.09 17.00
N GLY A 80 1.68 -11.70 17.47
CA GLY A 80 1.65 -13.11 17.81
C GLY A 80 2.37 -13.49 19.12
N LEU A 81 2.91 -12.52 19.87
CA LEU A 81 3.47 -12.75 21.21
C LEU A 81 2.41 -13.40 22.12
N ILE A 82 2.78 -14.45 22.84
CA ILE A 82 1.94 -15.10 23.84
C ILE A 82 2.46 -14.73 25.23
N ALA A 83 1.57 -14.23 26.09
CA ALA A 83 1.91 -13.82 27.45
C ALA A 83 0.70 -14.01 28.37
N ASP A 84 0.93 -14.00 29.68
CA ASP A 84 -0.14 -14.14 30.68
C ASP A 84 -1.14 -12.98 30.58
N ASP A 85 -2.41 -13.24 30.91
CA ASP A 85 -3.50 -12.26 30.74
C ASP A 85 -3.26 -10.94 31.51
N ASP A 86 -2.55 -11.00 32.64
CA ASP A 86 -2.22 -9.86 33.47
C ASP A 86 -1.19 -8.90 32.82
N GLN A 87 -0.35 -9.42 31.92
CA GLN A 87 0.59 -8.65 31.14
C GLN A 87 -0.10 -7.81 30.05
N PHE A 88 -1.33 -8.19 29.66
CA PHE A 88 -2.13 -7.46 28.68
C PHE A 88 -3.09 -6.44 29.30
N VAL A 89 -3.04 -6.20 30.61
CA VAL A 89 -3.91 -5.22 31.27
C VAL A 89 -3.58 -3.82 30.75
N HIS A 90 -4.62 -3.12 30.29
CA HIS A 90 -4.50 -1.76 29.78
C HIS A 90 -3.98 -0.80 30.87
N PRO A 91 -3.00 0.09 30.58
CA PRO A 91 -2.45 1.04 31.56
C PRO A 91 -3.54 1.89 32.23
N ASP A 92 -4.46 2.44 31.44
CA ASP A 92 -5.59 3.21 31.96
C ASP A 92 -6.54 2.40 32.86
N ASP A 93 -6.69 1.09 32.64
CA ASP A 93 -7.51 0.24 33.51
C ASP A 93 -6.80 0.00 34.86
N ARG A 94 -5.46 -0.06 34.87
CA ARG A 94 -4.69 -0.06 36.13
C ARG A 94 -4.88 1.25 36.89
N ALA A 95 -4.81 2.38 36.19
CA ALA A 95 -5.05 3.70 36.79
C ALA A 95 -6.49 3.82 37.34
N ALA A 96 -7.48 3.33 36.58
CA ALA A 96 -8.87 3.29 37.00
C ALA A 96 -9.10 2.43 38.25
N ALA A 97 -8.42 1.28 38.35
CA ALA A 97 -8.48 0.42 39.52
C ALA A 97 -7.89 1.10 40.75
N ILE A 98 -6.73 1.76 40.62
CA ILE A 98 -6.10 2.52 41.71
C ILE A 98 -7.01 3.65 42.19
N GLU A 99 -7.61 4.40 41.27
CA GLU A 99 -8.51 5.50 41.62
C GLU A 99 -9.80 5.01 42.29
N THR A 100 -10.33 3.86 41.86
CA THR A 100 -11.47 3.20 42.52
C THR A 100 -11.14 2.82 43.97
N VAL A 101 -9.96 2.24 44.20
CA VAL A 101 -9.48 1.89 45.54
C VAL A 101 -9.26 3.15 46.39
N ARG A 102 -8.65 4.19 45.82
CA ARG A 102 -8.43 5.48 46.49
C ARG A 102 -9.76 6.10 46.94
N HIS A 103 -10.74 6.14 46.04
CA HIS A 103 -12.08 6.67 46.34
C HIS A 103 -12.77 5.88 47.46
N ALA A 104 -12.75 4.54 47.39
CA ALA A 104 -13.32 3.67 48.41
C ALA A 104 -12.64 3.85 49.78
N ALA A 105 -11.31 3.94 49.81
CA ALA A 105 -10.55 4.17 51.03
C ALA A 105 -10.84 5.53 51.66
N LEU A 106 -10.88 6.60 50.85
CA LEU A 106 -11.21 7.96 51.33
C LEU A 106 -12.64 8.03 51.88
N ALA A 107 -13.59 7.35 51.23
CA ALA A 107 -14.97 7.27 51.70
C ALA A 107 -15.07 6.54 53.05
N ASP A 108 -14.30 5.47 53.27
CA ASP A 108 -14.26 4.77 54.55
C ASP A 108 -13.64 5.63 55.67
N VAL A 109 -12.55 6.36 55.37
CA VAL A 109 -11.92 7.30 56.32
C VAL A 109 -12.87 8.43 56.69
N GLN A 110 -13.54 9.03 55.69
CA GLN A 110 -14.50 10.11 55.91
C GLN A 110 -15.70 9.64 56.74
N ALA A 111 -16.21 8.44 56.48
CA ALA A 111 -17.30 7.86 57.25
C ALA A 111 -16.92 7.60 58.71
N GLN A 112 -15.69 7.12 58.97
CA GLN A 112 -15.21 6.93 60.33
C GLN A 112 -14.99 8.26 61.07
N PHE A 113 -14.40 9.25 60.42
CA PHE A 113 -14.21 10.58 61.00
C PHE A 113 -15.55 11.25 61.33
N SER A 114 -16.53 11.12 60.45
CA SER A 114 -17.89 11.62 60.68
C SER A 114 -18.54 10.96 61.91
N LYS A 115 -18.47 9.62 62.03
CA LYS A 115 -18.96 8.89 63.21
C LYS A 115 -18.26 9.31 64.50
N MET A 116 -16.95 9.59 64.45
CA MET A 116 -16.17 10.03 65.60
C MET A 116 -16.59 11.43 66.07
N LEU A 117 -16.86 12.35 65.12
CA LEU A 117 -17.39 13.69 65.42
C LEU A 117 -18.83 13.65 65.94
N GLU A 118 -19.69 12.78 65.41
CA GLU A 118 -21.04 12.55 65.95
C GLU A 118 -20.97 12.09 67.42
N GLY A 119 -19.99 11.26 67.78
CA GLY A 119 -19.75 10.81 69.14
C GLY A 119 -19.31 11.92 70.12
N LEU A 120 -18.66 12.97 69.62
CA LEU A 120 -18.25 14.14 70.42
C LEU A 120 -19.37 15.16 70.63
N GLY A 121 -20.42 15.12 69.79
CA GLY A 121 -21.58 16.01 69.89
C GLY A 121 -22.55 15.70 71.03
N SER A 122 -22.32 14.65 71.83
CA SER A 122 -23.29 14.18 72.84
C SER A 122 -22.81 14.16 74.30
N SER A 123 -21.63 14.73 74.64
CA SER A 123 -21.18 14.79 76.05
C SER A 123 -20.96 16.22 76.59
N SER A 124 -21.85 16.60 77.52
CA SER A 124 -21.78 17.66 78.54
C SER A 124 -22.14 19.12 78.17
N GLY A 125 -23.30 19.57 78.65
CA GLY A 125 -23.40 20.69 79.61
C GLY A 125 -22.91 22.10 79.27
N GLY A 126 -22.70 22.50 78.01
CA GLY A 126 -22.21 23.85 77.67
C GLY A 126 -22.82 24.46 76.40
N MET A 127 -23.02 25.78 76.42
CA MET A 127 -23.71 26.62 75.40
C MET A 127 -22.99 26.76 74.03
N ILE A 128 -22.33 25.72 73.52
CA ILE A 128 -21.65 25.77 72.22
C ILE A 128 -22.19 24.64 71.33
N LYS A 129 -23.07 25.02 70.38
CA LYS A 129 -23.63 24.12 69.37
C LYS A 129 -22.62 23.97 68.24
N ILE A 130 -21.83 22.90 68.25
CA ILE A 130 -20.97 22.54 67.13
C ILE A 130 -21.84 21.90 66.04
N THR A 131 -22.19 22.67 65.02
CA THR A 131 -22.84 22.15 63.80
C THR A 131 -21.78 21.59 62.87
N THR A 132 -21.71 20.27 62.78
CA THR A 132 -20.88 19.57 61.81
C THR A 132 -21.61 19.49 60.47
N SER A 133 -21.20 20.28 59.49
CA SER A 133 -21.64 20.11 58.10
C SER A 133 -20.76 19.04 57.45
N SER A 134 -21.32 17.86 57.14
CA SER A 134 -20.64 16.89 56.29
C SER A 134 -20.85 17.29 54.82
N SER A 135 -19.76 17.53 54.10
CA SER A 135 -19.84 17.65 52.64
C SER A 135 -20.29 16.31 52.05
N PRO A 136 -21.16 16.30 51.02
CA PRO A 136 -21.53 15.06 50.35
C PRO A 136 -20.27 14.36 49.84
N PRO A 137 -20.22 13.01 49.88
CA PRO A 137 -19.07 12.28 49.40
C PRO A 137 -18.82 12.60 47.92
N PRO A 138 -17.55 12.69 47.48
CA PRO A 138 -17.26 12.93 46.07
C PRO A 138 -17.93 11.86 45.21
N PRO A 139 -18.43 12.21 44.01
CA PRO A 139 -19.06 11.24 43.12
C PRO A 139 -18.08 10.10 42.83
N LYS A 140 -18.61 8.89 42.67
CA LYS A 140 -17.78 7.74 42.34
C LYS A 140 -17.10 7.98 40.99
N PRO A 141 -15.82 7.60 40.83
CA PRO A 141 -15.17 7.69 39.54
C PRO A 141 -15.88 6.75 38.55
N HIS A 142 -16.16 7.27 37.36
CA HIS A 142 -16.75 6.53 36.25
C HIS A 142 -15.73 6.46 35.11
N PHE A 143 -15.45 5.23 34.64
CA PHE A 143 -14.53 4.99 33.55
C PHE A 143 -15.30 4.44 32.37
N TYR A 144 -15.27 5.14 31.25
CA TYR A 144 -15.99 4.78 30.03
C TYR A 144 -15.03 4.16 29.01
N ARG A 145 -15.52 3.17 28.27
CA ARG A 145 -14.82 2.47 27.19
C ARG A 145 -15.75 2.34 26.00
N GLU A 146 -15.21 2.56 24.80
CA GLU A 146 -15.95 2.48 23.55
C GLU A 146 -15.63 1.17 22.83
N ASP A 147 -16.60 0.68 22.09
CA ASP A 147 -16.38 -0.40 21.14
C ASP A 147 -15.57 0.08 19.93
N LEU A 148 -14.86 -0.84 19.29
CA LEU A 148 -14.05 -0.52 18.10
C LEU A 148 -14.87 -0.77 16.83
N LEU A 149 -14.58 0.00 15.78
CA LEU A 149 -15.28 -0.13 14.49
C LEU A 149 -15.10 -1.51 13.84
N ARG A 150 -14.00 -2.20 14.14
CA ARG A 150 -13.67 -3.50 13.57
C ARG A 150 -13.74 -4.56 14.65
N GLU A 151 -14.91 -5.19 14.72
CA GLU A 151 -15.23 -6.30 15.60
C GLU A 151 -15.29 -7.60 14.81
N LEU A 152 -14.81 -8.69 15.41
CA LEU A 152 -14.60 -9.97 14.77
C LEU A 152 -14.92 -11.10 15.76
N ALA A 153 -15.48 -12.19 15.22
CA ALA A 153 -15.53 -13.48 15.89
C ALA A 153 -14.57 -14.43 15.17
N CYS A 154 -13.62 -15.01 15.89
CA CYS A 154 -12.67 -15.96 15.31
C CYS A 154 -13.40 -17.19 14.77
N ASP A 155 -13.23 -17.47 13.48
CA ASP A 155 -13.81 -18.63 12.79
C ASP A 155 -13.24 -19.98 13.28
N THR A 156 -12.13 -19.93 14.04
CA THR A 156 -11.41 -21.10 14.53
C THR A 156 -11.71 -21.43 16.01
N CYS A 157 -11.99 -20.44 16.87
CA CYS A 157 -12.30 -20.72 18.29
C CYS A 157 -13.53 -19.99 18.84
N GLY A 158 -14.19 -19.17 18.03
CA GLY A 158 -15.40 -18.42 18.43
C GLY A 158 -15.15 -17.26 19.38
N ARG A 159 -13.89 -16.85 19.59
CA ARG A 159 -13.57 -15.66 20.39
C ARG A 159 -14.09 -14.40 19.70
N ASP A 160 -14.91 -13.61 20.40
CA ASP A 160 -15.25 -12.24 20.05
C ASP A 160 -14.15 -11.27 20.50
N TYR A 161 -13.76 -10.36 19.62
CA TYR A 161 -12.70 -9.38 19.87
C TYR A 161 -12.81 -8.19 18.91
N GLY A 162 -12.17 -7.08 19.26
CA GLY A 162 -12.13 -5.88 18.42
C GLY A 162 -10.69 -5.39 18.24
N VAL A 163 -10.39 -4.80 17.10
CA VAL A 163 -9.03 -4.32 16.77
C VAL A 163 -9.05 -3.01 16.01
N PHE A 164 -7.96 -2.26 16.10
CA PHE A 164 -7.80 -0.96 15.43
C PHE A 164 -7.19 -1.09 14.02
N ALA A 165 -6.45 -2.18 13.78
CA ALA A 165 -5.76 -2.46 12.52
C ALA A 165 -6.05 -3.89 12.06
N ILE A 166 -5.44 -4.32 10.97
CA ILE A 166 -5.49 -5.72 10.53
C ILE A 166 -4.78 -6.57 11.60
N ALA A 167 -5.51 -7.49 12.21
CA ALA A 167 -4.91 -8.46 13.11
C ALA A 167 -4.40 -9.66 12.32
N LEU A 168 -3.18 -10.07 12.62
CA LEU A 168 -2.60 -11.28 12.08
C LEU A 168 -3.16 -12.51 12.75
N PHE A 169 -3.44 -12.45 14.06
CA PHE A 169 -3.80 -13.62 14.87
C PHE A 169 -5.02 -13.38 15.76
N CYS A 170 -5.75 -14.45 16.06
CA CYS A 170 -6.76 -14.47 17.11
C CYS A 170 -6.12 -14.21 18.49
N PRO A 171 -6.68 -13.33 19.33
CA PRO A 171 -6.09 -13.03 20.65
C PRO A 171 -6.25 -14.15 21.69
N ASP A 172 -7.01 -15.21 21.37
CA ASP A 172 -7.23 -16.36 22.24
C ASP A 172 -6.42 -17.58 21.77
N CYS A 173 -6.80 -18.20 20.63
CA CYS A 173 -6.13 -19.40 20.15
C CYS A 173 -4.86 -19.13 19.31
N GLY A 174 -4.65 -17.89 18.85
CA GLY A 174 -3.52 -17.53 18.00
C GLY A 174 -3.60 -17.97 16.53
N ALA A 175 -4.74 -18.50 16.07
CA ALA A 175 -4.95 -18.83 14.66
C ALA A 175 -4.82 -17.58 13.76
N PRO A 176 -4.24 -17.70 12.55
CA PRO A 176 -4.22 -16.60 11.60
C PRO A 176 -5.62 -16.17 11.18
N ASN A 177 -5.84 -14.86 11.10
CA ASN A 177 -7.15 -14.27 10.84
C ASN A 177 -7.15 -13.22 9.72
N VAL A 178 -6.07 -13.08 8.95
CA VAL A 178 -6.03 -12.06 7.88
C VAL A 178 -7.06 -12.34 6.79
N ARG A 179 -7.36 -13.61 6.53
CA ARG A 179 -8.47 -14.00 5.65
C ARG A 179 -9.83 -13.57 6.20
N LEU A 180 -10.08 -13.77 7.49
CA LEU A 180 -11.32 -13.35 8.15
C LEU A 180 -11.51 -11.81 8.06
N HIS A 181 -10.42 -11.07 8.26
CA HIS A 181 -10.41 -9.62 8.07
C HIS A 181 -10.82 -9.23 6.66
N PHE A 182 -10.22 -9.85 5.66
CA PHE A 182 -10.47 -9.49 4.26
C PHE A 182 -11.86 -9.94 3.79
N LEU A 183 -12.37 -11.09 4.25
CA LEU A 183 -13.75 -11.53 4.01
C LEU A 183 -14.77 -10.47 4.44
N ARG A 184 -14.55 -9.83 5.60
CA ARG A 184 -15.41 -8.74 6.06
C ARG A 184 -15.36 -7.54 5.12
N GLU A 185 -14.17 -7.20 4.60
CA GLU A 185 -14.05 -6.14 3.60
C GLU A 185 -14.78 -6.52 2.30
N VAL A 186 -14.69 -7.78 1.84
CA VAL A 186 -15.47 -8.28 0.70
C VAL A 186 -16.98 -8.11 0.95
N SER A 187 -17.48 -8.43 2.14
CA SER A 187 -18.90 -8.23 2.48
C SER A 187 -19.32 -6.75 2.49
N LEU A 188 -18.44 -5.84 2.92
CA LEU A 188 -18.70 -4.40 2.89
C LEU A 188 -18.68 -3.84 1.47
N VAL A 189 -17.76 -4.31 0.63
CA VAL A 189 -17.69 -4.00 -0.80
C VAL A 189 -18.95 -4.47 -1.50
N ASP A 190 -19.39 -5.70 -1.25
CA ASP A 190 -20.61 -6.24 -1.84
C ASP A 190 -21.85 -5.42 -1.45
N ALA A 191 -21.97 -5.04 -0.18
CA ALA A 191 -23.05 -4.15 0.28
C ALA A 191 -23.00 -2.76 -0.39
N GLN A 192 -21.81 -2.21 -0.67
CA GLN A 192 -21.69 -0.95 -1.42
C GLN A 192 -22.14 -1.11 -2.86
N VAL A 193 -21.80 -2.22 -3.50
CA VAL A 193 -22.22 -2.55 -4.86
C VAL A 193 -23.75 -2.74 -4.92
N GLU A 194 -24.33 -3.49 -3.98
CA GLU A 194 -25.79 -3.66 -3.87
C GLU A 194 -26.51 -2.31 -3.68
N LEU A 195 -25.96 -1.43 -2.84
CA LEU A 195 -26.50 -0.09 -2.67
C LEU A 195 -26.44 0.72 -3.96
N ALA A 196 -25.35 0.62 -4.73
CA ALA A 196 -25.21 1.31 -6.02
C ALA A 196 -26.21 0.78 -7.06
N ASP A 197 -26.36 -0.55 -7.16
CA ASP A 197 -27.28 -1.22 -8.08
C ASP A 197 -28.76 -0.91 -7.75
N GLY A 198 -29.07 -0.71 -6.46
CA GLY A 198 -30.41 -0.39 -5.98
C GLY A 198 -30.85 1.08 -6.16
N LEU A 199 -29.97 1.97 -6.63
CA LEU A 199 -30.30 3.39 -6.81
C LEU A 199 -31.20 3.62 -8.03
N ASP A 200 -32.01 4.68 -7.95
CA ASP A 200 -32.81 5.14 -9.08
C ASP A 200 -31.91 5.44 -10.31
N PRO A 201 -32.32 5.08 -11.54
CA PRO A 201 -31.57 5.38 -12.76
C PRO A 201 -31.22 6.86 -12.99
N ASN A 202 -31.83 7.81 -12.26
CA ASN A 202 -31.48 9.22 -12.27
C ASN A 202 -30.28 9.58 -11.34
N MET A 203 -29.86 8.69 -10.44
CA MET A 203 -28.75 8.88 -9.49
C MET A 203 -27.43 8.26 -9.97
N ARG A 204 -27.17 8.26 -11.30
CA ARG A 204 -26.03 7.56 -11.92
C ARG A 204 -24.67 8.01 -11.38
N GLU A 205 -24.51 9.29 -11.08
CA GLU A 205 -23.24 9.80 -10.52
C GLU A 205 -22.98 9.25 -9.11
N LEU A 206 -24.02 9.15 -8.29
CA LEU A 206 -23.90 8.57 -6.95
C LEU A 206 -23.58 7.08 -7.04
N ALA A 207 -24.28 6.34 -7.91
CA ALA A 207 -23.99 4.92 -8.16
C ALA A 207 -22.53 4.72 -8.60
N TYR A 208 -22.06 5.52 -9.55
CA TYR A 208 -20.68 5.49 -10.02
C TYR A 208 -19.66 5.75 -8.90
N ARG A 209 -19.91 6.75 -8.03
CA ARG A 209 -19.03 7.05 -6.88
C ARG A 209 -19.02 5.93 -5.85
N LEU A 210 -20.16 5.30 -5.59
CA LEU A 210 -20.24 4.14 -4.69
C LEU A 210 -19.43 2.96 -5.23
N LEU A 211 -19.56 2.66 -6.53
CA LEU A 211 -18.75 1.61 -7.19
C LEU A 211 -17.25 1.95 -7.16
N GLY A 212 -16.90 3.22 -7.38
CA GLY A 212 -15.51 3.68 -7.30
C GLY A 212 -14.91 3.51 -5.89
N ASN A 213 -15.69 3.83 -4.85
CA ASN A 213 -15.30 3.63 -3.46
C ASN A 213 -15.15 2.14 -3.13
N ALA A 214 -16.11 1.31 -3.56
CA ALA A 214 -16.08 -0.14 -3.37
C ALA A 214 -14.81 -0.75 -4.01
N HIS A 215 -14.46 -0.30 -5.22
CA HIS A 215 -13.21 -0.70 -5.88
C HIS A 215 -11.96 -0.27 -5.10
N GLU A 216 -11.90 0.98 -4.64
CA GLU A 216 -10.76 1.48 -3.84
C GLU A 216 -10.64 0.77 -2.49
N ASP A 217 -11.75 0.37 -1.87
CA ASP A 217 -11.77 -0.37 -0.61
C ASP A 217 -11.16 -1.77 -0.78
N VAL A 218 -11.46 -2.49 -1.87
CA VAL A 218 -10.80 -3.77 -2.20
C VAL A 218 -9.29 -3.60 -2.27
N LEU A 219 -8.83 -2.62 -3.05
CA LEU A 219 -7.40 -2.37 -3.24
C LEU A 219 -6.71 -1.95 -1.93
N THR A 220 -7.35 -1.07 -1.16
CA THR A 220 -6.81 -0.58 0.11
C THR A 220 -6.71 -1.71 1.12
N GLY A 221 -7.73 -2.57 1.21
CA GLY A 221 -7.71 -3.77 2.03
C GLY A 221 -6.59 -4.73 1.62
N LEU A 222 -6.39 -4.94 0.31
CA LEU A 222 -5.40 -5.87 -0.23
C LEU A 222 -3.98 -5.35 0.06
N GLU A 223 -3.70 -4.09 -0.26
CA GLU A 223 -2.42 -3.43 0.02
C GLU A 223 -2.09 -3.47 1.51
N ALA A 224 -3.04 -3.10 2.37
CA ALA A 224 -2.83 -3.07 3.81
C ALA A 224 -2.56 -4.47 4.37
N THR A 225 -3.22 -5.51 3.83
CA THR A 225 -2.99 -6.90 4.22
C THR A 225 -1.62 -7.38 3.78
N LEU A 226 -1.28 -7.23 2.49
CA LEU A 226 0.03 -7.60 1.92
C LEU A 226 1.16 -6.93 2.70
N LYS A 227 1.02 -5.65 3.00
CA LYS A 227 2.01 -4.88 3.76
C LYS A 227 2.17 -5.35 5.19
N THR A 228 1.06 -5.58 5.89
CA THR A 228 1.09 -6.07 7.27
C THR A 228 1.76 -7.44 7.34
N VAL A 229 1.40 -8.37 6.44
CA VAL A 229 1.98 -9.72 6.42
C VAL A 229 3.45 -9.72 6.00
N TYR A 230 3.83 -8.95 4.98
CA TYR A 230 5.23 -8.82 4.56
C TYR A 230 6.12 -8.26 5.67
N LEU A 231 5.69 -7.18 6.33
CA LEU A 231 6.46 -6.58 7.43
C LEU A 231 6.61 -7.55 8.61
N PHE A 232 5.56 -8.30 8.93
CA PHE A 232 5.62 -9.36 9.93
C PHE A 232 6.61 -10.46 9.53
N GLY A 233 6.54 -10.96 8.31
CA GLY A 233 7.46 -11.98 7.80
C GLY A 233 8.92 -11.51 7.79
N LYS A 234 9.17 -10.27 7.38
CA LYS A 234 10.51 -9.67 7.42
C LYS A 234 11.03 -9.56 8.84
N ARG A 235 10.18 -9.18 9.80
CA ARG A 235 10.57 -9.11 11.21
C ARG A 235 10.92 -10.48 11.78
N GLN A 236 10.18 -11.53 11.39
CA GLN A 236 10.46 -12.91 11.78
C GLN A 236 11.78 -13.42 11.17
N ALA A 237 12.03 -13.11 9.90
CA ALA A 237 13.23 -13.54 9.19
C ALA A 237 14.50 -12.78 9.65
N ALA A 238 14.37 -11.49 10.00
CA ALA A 238 15.46 -10.64 10.44
C ALA A 238 15.07 -9.77 11.65
N PRO A 239 15.05 -10.34 12.88
CA PRO A 239 14.59 -9.64 14.09
C PRO A 239 15.49 -8.50 14.56
N THR A 240 16.70 -8.35 14.03
CA THR A 240 17.63 -7.27 14.40
C THR A 240 17.67 -6.16 13.38
N GLU A 241 17.07 -6.34 12.20
CA GLU A 241 17.07 -5.35 11.13
C GLU A 241 15.89 -4.37 11.28
N PRO A 242 16.09 -3.09 10.90
CA PRO A 242 14.99 -2.14 10.85
C PRO A 242 13.96 -2.58 9.79
N PRO A 243 12.66 -2.30 10.02
CA PRO A 243 11.63 -2.65 9.06
C PRO A 243 11.91 -1.97 7.70
N PRO A 244 11.81 -2.70 6.58
CA PRO A 244 12.05 -2.11 5.27
C PRO A 244 11.03 -1.02 4.98
N LYS A 245 11.44 0.00 4.23
CA LYS A 245 10.51 1.00 3.72
C LYS A 245 9.67 0.35 2.62
N VAL A 246 8.38 0.23 2.89
CA VAL A 246 7.40 -0.30 1.94
C VAL A 246 6.46 0.84 1.59
N GLY A 247 6.56 1.34 0.35
CA GLY A 247 5.74 2.43 -0.16
C GLY A 247 4.35 1.94 -0.53
N ASN A 248 4.00 2.16 -1.80
CA ASN A 248 2.84 1.59 -2.49
C ASN A 248 3.26 0.35 -3.31
N ASP A 249 4.18 -0.43 -2.77
CA ASP A 249 4.85 -1.51 -3.50
C ASP A 249 3.88 -2.62 -3.89
N PHE A 250 2.79 -2.82 -3.12
CA PHE A 250 1.79 -3.85 -3.41
C PHE A 250 0.63 -3.36 -4.30
N GLN A 251 0.68 -2.11 -4.76
CA GLN A 251 -0.19 -1.59 -5.83
C GLN A 251 0.38 -1.90 -7.22
N ASN A 252 1.29 -2.86 -7.27
CA ASN A 252 1.89 -3.41 -8.47
C ASN A 252 2.28 -4.86 -8.17
N VAL A 253 1.72 -5.79 -8.94
CA VAL A 253 1.88 -7.23 -8.70
C VAL A 253 3.34 -7.65 -8.76
N GLU A 254 4.09 -7.27 -9.80
CA GLU A 254 5.52 -7.61 -9.93
C GLU A 254 6.39 -7.10 -8.77
N ARG A 255 6.14 -5.87 -8.31
CA ARG A 255 6.82 -5.31 -7.13
C ARG A 255 6.44 -6.10 -5.89
N GLY A 256 5.17 -6.46 -5.73
CA GLY A 256 4.69 -7.35 -4.67
C GLY A 256 5.39 -8.72 -4.69
N GLN A 257 5.44 -9.39 -5.86
CA GLN A 257 6.14 -10.66 -6.05
C GLN A 257 7.61 -10.56 -5.64
N ARG A 258 8.32 -9.52 -6.10
CA ARG A 258 9.72 -9.29 -5.71
C ARG A 258 9.90 -9.13 -4.20
N ARG A 259 8.98 -8.45 -3.52
CA ARG A 259 9.01 -8.32 -2.06
C ARG A 259 8.82 -9.67 -1.38
N PHE A 260 7.80 -10.42 -1.75
CA PHE A 260 7.50 -11.69 -1.13
C PHE A 260 8.50 -12.80 -1.48
N ALA A 261 9.21 -12.70 -2.61
CA ALA A 261 10.34 -13.55 -2.93
C ALA A 261 11.47 -13.47 -1.89
N GLU A 262 11.64 -12.31 -1.21
CA GLU A 262 12.58 -12.18 -0.08
C GLU A 262 12.22 -13.10 1.10
N LEU A 263 10.95 -13.52 1.19
CA LEU A 263 10.42 -14.46 2.19
C LEU A 263 10.26 -15.88 1.62
N GLY A 264 10.70 -16.12 0.38
CA GLY A 264 10.60 -17.42 -0.29
C GLY A 264 9.18 -17.81 -0.68
N ILE A 265 8.27 -16.85 -0.84
CA ILE A 265 6.87 -17.12 -1.17
C ILE A 265 6.35 -16.24 -2.31
N ASP A 266 5.34 -16.73 -3.02
CA ASP A 266 4.54 -15.95 -3.97
C ASP A 266 3.08 -15.95 -3.52
N PRO A 267 2.54 -14.83 -2.99
CA PRO A 267 1.15 -14.79 -2.53
C PRO A 267 0.13 -14.87 -3.68
N TYR A 268 0.57 -14.65 -4.92
CA TYR A 268 -0.28 -14.73 -6.10
C TYR A 268 -0.29 -16.14 -6.72
N GLY A 269 0.46 -17.10 -6.15
CA GLY A 269 0.65 -18.42 -6.77
C GLY A 269 -0.59 -19.31 -6.83
N GLY A 270 -1.69 -18.93 -6.17
CA GLY A 270 -2.99 -19.59 -6.28
C GLY A 270 -3.89 -19.07 -7.41
N LEU A 271 -3.45 -18.05 -8.16
CA LEU A 271 -4.17 -17.49 -9.30
C LEU A 271 -3.66 -18.06 -10.62
N THR A 272 -4.57 -18.26 -11.59
CA THR A 272 -4.21 -18.52 -12.99
C THR A 272 -3.62 -17.27 -13.65
N ASP A 273 -3.06 -17.42 -14.85
CA ASP A 273 -2.48 -16.31 -15.61
C ASP A 273 -3.53 -15.26 -15.99
N ASP A 274 -4.73 -15.70 -16.40
CA ASP A 274 -5.87 -14.84 -16.71
C ASP A 274 -6.38 -14.12 -15.45
N GLU A 275 -6.54 -14.85 -14.35
CA GLU A 275 -6.95 -14.28 -13.06
C GLU A 275 -5.95 -13.23 -12.56
N LEU A 276 -4.65 -13.47 -12.74
CA LEU A 276 -3.62 -12.51 -12.38
C LEU A 276 -3.68 -11.25 -13.27
N ALA A 277 -3.91 -11.41 -14.57
CA ALA A 277 -4.10 -10.28 -15.48
C ALA A 277 -5.31 -9.42 -15.07
N VAL A 278 -6.43 -10.05 -14.71
CA VAL A 278 -7.63 -9.35 -14.19
C VAL A 278 -7.30 -8.59 -12.90
N LEU A 279 -6.58 -9.22 -11.96
CA LEU A 279 -6.13 -8.58 -10.72
C LEU A 279 -5.25 -7.36 -11.02
N GLU A 280 -4.29 -7.49 -11.93
CA GLU A 280 -3.37 -6.41 -12.32
C GLU A 280 -4.09 -5.22 -12.92
N VAL A 281 -4.99 -5.45 -13.88
CA VAL A 281 -5.80 -4.39 -14.51
C VAL A 281 -6.63 -3.66 -13.45
N ASN A 282 -7.26 -4.39 -12.53
CA ASN A 282 -8.05 -3.78 -11.46
C ASN A 282 -7.20 -2.97 -10.48
N ILE A 283 -5.99 -3.41 -10.13
CA ILE A 283 -5.07 -2.60 -9.32
C ILE A 283 -4.72 -1.29 -10.04
N GLN A 284 -4.55 -1.31 -11.37
CA GLN A 284 -4.26 -0.10 -12.15
C GLN A 284 -5.46 0.85 -12.28
N LYS A 285 -6.71 0.34 -12.30
CA LYS A 285 -7.94 1.15 -12.37
C LYS A 285 -7.98 2.26 -11.30
N ARG A 286 -7.37 2.04 -10.13
CA ARG A 286 -7.28 3.05 -9.05
C ARG A 286 -6.63 4.36 -9.47
N HIS A 287 -5.62 4.32 -10.34
CA HIS A 287 -4.98 5.55 -10.81
C HIS A 287 -5.99 6.47 -11.50
N VAL A 288 -6.88 5.87 -12.28
CA VAL A 288 -7.91 6.59 -13.00
C VAL A 288 -9.07 7.01 -12.09
N ILE A 289 -9.59 6.09 -11.28
CA ILE A 289 -10.72 6.34 -10.39
C ILE A 289 -10.36 7.39 -9.32
N GLY A 290 -9.22 7.21 -8.65
CA GLY A 290 -8.82 8.02 -7.48
C GLY A 290 -8.15 9.35 -7.80
N HIS A 291 -7.53 9.50 -8.98
CA HIS A 291 -6.75 10.70 -9.31
C HIS A 291 -7.22 11.46 -10.57
N ASN A 292 -7.95 10.81 -11.48
CA ASN A 292 -8.41 11.42 -12.73
C ASN A 292 -9.94 11.59 -12.80
N LEU A 293 -10.65 11.57 -11.66
CA LEU A 293 -12.12 11.62 -11.58
C LEU A 293 -12.79 10.53 -12.44
N GLY A 294 -12.13 9.37 -12.57
CA GLY A 294 -12.60 8.29 -13.43
C GLY A 294 -12.32 8.49 -14.91
N ILE A 295 -11.66 9.56 -15.35
CA ILE A 295 -11.34 9.79 -16.78
C ILE A 295 -10.13 8.96 -17.19
N VAL A 296 -10.30 8.06 -18.16
CA VAL A 296 -9.27 7.24 -18.77
C VAL A 296 -8.13 8.13 -19.29
N ASP A 297 -6.93 7.90 -18.77
CA ASP A 297 -5.70 8.49 -19.29
C ASP A 297 -5.00 7.54 -20.28
N ALA A 298 -3.95 8.04 -20.96
CA ALA A 298 -3.23 7.26 -21.97
C ALA A 298 -2.65 5.96 -21.37
N LYS A 299 -2.10 6.07 -20.16
CA LYS A 299 -1.47 4.96 -19.43
C LYS A 299 -2.46 3.85 -19.07
N PHE A 300 -3.72 4.18 -18.81
CA PHE A 300 -4.76 3.19 -18.55
C PHE A 300 -5.37 2.63 -19.84
N ALA A 301 -5.51 3.45 -20.89
CA ALA A 301 -5.98 3.01 -22.21
C ALA A 301 -5.04 1.98 -22.87
N GLU A 302 -3.72 2.07 -22.63
CA GLU A 302 -2.72 1.08 -23.08
C GLU A 302 -2.90 -0.32 -22.47
N ARG A 303 -3.54 -0.42 -21.29
CA ARG A 303 -3.58 -1.65 -20.47
C ARG A 303 -4.94 -2.30 -20.38
N ALA A 304 -5.98 -1.60 -20.81
CA ALA A 304 -7.35 -2.10 -20.82
C ALA A 304 -7.89 -1.97 -22.25
N SER A 305 -8.07 -3.11 -22.93
CA SER A 305 -8.47 -3.19 -24.34
C SER A 305 -9.75 -2.44 -24.67
N ASP A 306 -10.65 -2.28 -23.70
CA ASP A 306 -11.94 -1.60 -23.87
C ASP A 306 -11.97 -0.15 -23.37
N ALA A 307 -10.85 0.37 -22.85
CA ALA A 307 -10.78 1.72 -22.28
C ALA A 307 -10.44 2.78 -23.35
N ARG A 308 -11.34 3.75 -23.54
CA ARG A 308 -11.15 4.87 -24.48
C ARG A 308 -10.63 6.13 -23.79
N LEU A 309 -9.54 6.70 -24.31
CA LEU A 309 -8.93 7.93 -23.79
C LEU A 309 -9.94 9.07 -23.67
N GLY A 310 -10.02 9.69 -22.49
CA GLY A 310 -10.93 10.81 -22.23
C GLY A 310 -12.37 10.43 -21.90
N GLU A 311 -12.73 9.14 -21.95
CA GLU A 311 -14.01 8.64 -21.44
C GLU A 311 -13.90 8.31 -19.95
N THR A 312 -15.05 8.21 -19.27
CA THR A 312 -15.09 7.70 -17.90
C THR A 312 -14.89 6.18 -17.93
N VAL A 313 -13.99 5.65 -17.09
CA VAL A 313 -13.80 4.21 -16.89
C VAL A 313 -15.15 3.60 -16.57
N HIS A 314 -15.52 2.58 -17.33
CA HIS A 314 -16.73 1.84 -17.02
C HIS A 314 -16.49 1.00 -15.77
N LEU A 315 -17.24 1.28 -14.70
CA LEU A 315 -17.23 0.49 -13.48
C LEU A 315 -18.42 -0.47 -13.51
N VAL A 316 -18.13 -1.76 -13.60
CA VAL A 316 -19.13 -2.83 -13.55
C VAL A 316 -19.13 -3.42 -12.15
N ALA A 317 -20.32 -3.61 -11.58
CA ALA A 317 -20.53 -4.26 -10.29
C ALA A 317 -19.87 -5.65 -10.23
N GLU A 318 -20.01 -6.43 -11.31
CA GLU A 318 -19.42 -7.76 -11.45
C GLU A 318 -17.89 -7.75 -11.40
N ASP A 319 -17.23 -6.87 -12.16
CA ASP A 319 -15.76 -6.70 -12.11
C ASP A 319 -15.24 -6.40 -10.70
N ILE A 320 -15.98 -5.60 -9.90
CA ILE A 320 -15.58 -5.24 -8.54
C ILE A 320 -15.68 -6.46 -7.62
N ARG A 321 -16.75 -7.26 -7.76
CA ARG A 321 -16.92 -8.52 -7.01
C ARG A 321 -15.88 -9.56 -7.41
N GLU A 322 -15.56 -9.65 -8.69
CA GLU A 322 -14.47 -10.50 -9.19
C GLU A 322 -13.13 -10.05 -8.61
N PHE A 323 -12.82 -8.74 -8.66
CA PHE A 323 -11.59 -8.18 -8.07
C PHE A 323 -11.49 -8.50 -6.57
N ALA A 324 -12.59 -8.36 -5.82
CA ALA A 324 -12.65 -8.71 -4.40
C ALA A 324 -12.39 -10.21 -4.17
N THR A 325 -12.90 -11.08 -5.03
CA THR A 325 -12.72 -12.54 -4.97
C THR A 325 -11.27 -12.93 -5.25
N LEU A 326 -10.65 -12.38 -6.29
CA LEU A 326 -9.24 -12.62 -6.62
C LEU A 326 -8.31 -12.12 -5.51
N ALA A 327 -8.58 -10.94 -4.96
CA ALA A 327 -7.84 -10.41 -3.82
C ALA A 327 -8.00 -11.31 -2.57
N LEU A 328 -9.18 -11.88 -2.34
CA LEU A 328 -9.42 -12.83 -1.26
C LEU A 328 -8.62 -14.12 -1.45
N THR A 329 -8.44 -14.61 -2.67
CA THR A 329 -7.58 -15.77 -2.96
C THR A 329 -6.13 -15.50 -2.55
N VAL A 330 -5.59 -14.33 -2.93
CA VAL A 330 -4.24 -13.88 -2.53
C VAL A 330 -4.11 -13.78 -1.00
N VAL A 331 -5.10 -13.21 -0.32
CA VAL A 331 -5.09 -13.10 1.15
C VAL A 331 -5.23 -14.48 1.82
N SER A 332 -6.04 -15.38 1.26
CA SER A 332 -6.21 -16.75 1.78
C SER A 332 -4.90 -17.54 1.70
N ALA A 333 -4.12 -17.34 0.65
CA ALA A 333 -2.78 -17.90 0.53
C ALA A 333 -1.88 -17.42 1.69
N LEU A 334 -1.80 -16.10 1.91
CA LEU A 334 -1.01 -15.52 3.01
C LEU A 334 -1.46 -16.01 4.40
N ASP A 335 -2.76 -16.17 4.59
CA ASP A 335 -3.33 -16.70 5.82
C ASP A 335 -2.91 -18.15 6.07
N GLY A 336 -2.89 -18.99 5.03
CA GLY A 336 -2.34 -20.34 5.06
C GLY A 336 -0.84 -20.35 5.41
N TRP A 337 -0.06 -19.45 4.81
CA TRP A 337 1.37 -19.31 5.12
C TRP A 337 1.62 -18.93 6.58
N LEU A 338 0.83 -18.01 7.14
CA LEU A 338 0.89 -17.66 8.57
C LEU A 338 0.54 -18.85 9.48
N ALA A 339 -0.23 -19.81 8.98
CA ALA A 339 -0.54 -21.07 9.68
C ALA A 339 0.55 -22.14 9.49
N GLY A 340 1.66 -21.82 8.81
CA GLY A 340 2.76 -22.74 8.53
C GLY A 340 2.52 -23.65 7.32
N GLN A 341 1.50 -23.37 6.49
CA GLN A 341 1.30 -24.09 5.24
C GLN A 341 2.30 -23.61 4.19
N ALA A 342 2.88 -24.54 3.44
CA ALA A 342 3.66 -24.19 2.27
C ALA A 342 2.73 -23.57 1.22
N LEU A 343 3.14 -22.44 0.65
CA LEU A 343 2.44 -21.85 -0.48
C LEU A 343 2.73 -22.64 -1.75
N PRO A 344 1.74 -22.84 -2.63
CA PRO A 344 2.00 -23.43 -3.93
C PRO A 344 3.06 -22.59 -4.65
N ILE A 345 4.09 -23.25 -5.16
CA ILE A 345 5.00 -22.63 -6.11
C ILE A 345 4.20 -22.51 -7.40
N ARG A 346 4.02 -21.29 -7.91
CA ARG A 346 3.49 -21.11 -9.25
C ARG A 346 4.50 -21.70 -10.22
N GLU A 347 4.25 -22.91 -10.68
CA GLU A 347 4.68 -23.32 -12.01
C GLU A 347 3.92 -22.37 -12.93
N ARG A 348 4.58 -21.29 -13.39
CA ARG A 348 4.04 -20.57 -14.55
C ARG A 348 3.78 -21.64 -15.57
N GLU A 349 2.58 -21.69 -16.15
CA GLU A 349 2.49 -22.28 -17.47
C GLU A 349 3.60 -21.57 -18.23
N LYS A 350 4.66 -22.33 -18.55
CA LYS A 350 5.47 -21.94 -19.67
C LYS A 350 4.38 -21.71 -20.71
N PRO A 351 4.27 -20.51 -21.33
CA PRO A 351 3.50 -20.44 -22.56
C PRO A 351 3.93 -21.67 -23.36
N GLU A 352 3.00 -22.38 -24.01
CA GLU A 352 3.38 -23.45 -24.92
C GLU A 352 4.39 -22.83 -25.90
N ILE A 353 5.66 -22.93 -25.52
CA ILE A 353 6.79 -22.90 -26.38
C ILE A 353 6.61 -24.28 -26.95
N GLU A 354 5.80 -24.36 -28.02
CA GLU A 354 6.21 -25.18 -29.16
C GLU A 354 7.73 -25.04 -29.19
N GLU A 355 8.44 -26.16 -29.10
CA GLU A 355 9.89 -26.21 -29.26
C GLU A 355 10.22 -25.66 -30.66
N ASP A 356 10.10 -24.36 -30.84
CA ASP A 356 10.43 -23.65 -32.06
C ASP A 356 11.87 -23.26 -31.87
N ASP A 357 12.66 -24.20 -32.37
CA ASP A 357 13.79 -23.97 -33.24
C ASP A 357 14.80 -22.90 -32.78
N THR A 358 16.05 -23.29 -32.89
CA THR A 358 17.26 -22.50 -32.67
C THR A 358 17.44 -21.30 -33.63
N THR A 359 16.35 -20.63 -34.02
CA THR A 359 16.30 -19.63 -35.09
C THR A 359 15.64 -18.30 -34.71
N VAL A 360 15.21 -18.08 -33.46
CA VAL A 360 14.71 -16.75 -33.02
C VAL A 360 15.81 -15.70 -33.18
N THR A 361 15.55 -14.71 -34.03
CA THR A 361 16.48 -13.63 -34.37
C THR A 361 16.67 -12.67 -33.20
N ASP A 362 17.80 -11.96 -33.16
CA ASP A 362 18.06 -10.91 -32.14
C ASP A 362 16.97 -9.84 -32.13
N VAL A 363 16.39 -9.53 -33.29
CA VAL A 363 15.27 -8.59 -33.46
C VAL A 363 14.03 -9.06 -32.70
N GLU A 364 13.63 -10.31 -32.85
CA GLU A 364 12.44 -10.87 -32.19
C GLU A 364 12.62 -10.94 -30.67
N ARG A 365 13.84 -11.23 -30.20
CA ARG A 365 14.15 -11.19 -28.77
C ARG A 365 14.03 -9.77 -28.21
N ARG A 366 14.61 -8.77 -28.88
CA ARG A 366 14.57 -7.36 -28.42
C ARG A 366 13.18 -6.75 -28.51
N ALA A 367 12.42 -7.08 -29.55
CA ALA A 367 11.03 -6.68 -29.67
C ALA A 367 10.20 -7.22 -28.50
N ARG A 368 10.40 -8.49 -28.14
CA ARG A 368 9.76 -9.12 -26.97
C ARG A 368 10.16 -8.47 -25.65
N GLU A 369 11.43 -8.10 -25.46
CA GLU A 369 11.88 -7.37 -24.27
C GLU A 369 11.20 -6.01 -24.10
N LEU A 370 10.85 -5.35 -25.20
CA LEU A 370 10.14 -4.07 -25.22
C LEU A 370 8.61 -4.22 -25.22
N GLY A 371 8.09 -5.43 -25.43
CA GLY A 371 6.65 -5.68 -25.54
C GLY A 371 6.02 -5.15 -26.83
N ILE A 372 6.82 -5.01 -27.90
CA ILE A 372 6.37 -4.51 -29.21
C ILE A 372 6.60 -5.54 -30.32
N SER A 373 5.97 -5.38 -31.48
CA SER A 373 6.19 -6.24 -32.64
C SER A 373 7.62 -6.12 -33.21
N PRO A 374 8.15 -7.16 -33.88
CA PRO A 374 9.46 -7.13 -34.54
C PRO A 374 9.59 -5.99 -35.57
N LEU A 375 8.50 -5.67 -36.27
CA LEU A 375 8.47 -4.57 -37.23
C LEU A 375 8.56 -3.20 -36.53
N SER A 376 7.82 -3.00 -35.44
CA SER A 376 7.92 -1.79 -34.61
C SER A 376 9.31 -1.63 -34.02
N TYR A 377 9.92 -2.72 -33.54
CA TYR A 377 11.30 -2.67 -33.08
C TYR A 377 12.25 -2.20 -34.18
N ARG A 378 12.18 -2.82 -35.38
CA ARG A 378 13.01 -2.41 -36.54
C ARG A 378 12.79 -0.94 -36.91
N LEU A 379 11.53 -0.50 -36.91
CA LEU A 379 11.17 0.88 -37.24
C LEU A 379 11.69 1.87 -36.18
N GLY A 380 11.51 1.56 -34.89
CA GLY A 380 12.00 2.40 -33.78
C GLY A 380 13.52 2.49 -33.75
N ALA A 381 14.20 1.36 -33.99
CA ALA A 381 15.65 1.30 -34.18
C ALA A 381 16.11 2.21 -35.32
N TRP A 382 15.49 2.06 -36.50
CA TRP A 382 15.82 2.88 -37.67
C TRP A 382 15.54 4.37 -37.44
N LEU A 383 14.43 4.73 -36.80
CA LEU A 383 14.09 6.13 -36.48
C LEU A 383 15.08 6.76 -35.51
N SER A 384 15.64 5.96 -34.59
CA SER A 384 16.71 6.37 -33.69
C SER A 384 18.02 6.58 -34.46
N GLU A 385 18.45 5.59 -35.25
CA GLU A 385 19.73 5.60 -35.98
C GLU A 385 19.80 6.67 -37.07
N SER A 386 18.68 6.92 -37.76
CA SER A 386 18.55 7.96 -38.80
C SER A 386 18.56 9.39 -38.24
N SER A 387 18.59 9.56 -36.92
CA SER A 387 18.71 10.88 -36.29
C SER A 387 20.16 11.34 -36.24
N THR A 388 20.42 12.57 -36.68
CA THR A 388 21.75 13.19 -36.65
C THR A 388 21.98 14.06 -35.41
N ASP A 389 20.91 14.43 -34.70
CA ASP A 389 20.95 15.38 -33.58
C ASP A 389 20.17 14.92 -32.34
N GLY A 390 19.40 13.84 -32.40
CA GLY A 390 18.65 13.32 -31.25
C GLY A 390 17.53 14.25 -30.74
N LEU A 391 17.02 15.14 -31.59
CA LEU A 391 15.92 16.06 -31.26
C LEU A 391 14.56 15.53 -31.74
N GLU A 392 13.48 16.12 -31.21
CA GLU A 392 12.10 15.84 -31.61
C GLU A 392 11.76 16.50 -32.95
N HIS A 393 12.47 16.11 -34.01
CA HIS A 393 12.23 16.57 -35.37
C HIS A 393 11.28 15.64 -36.13
N PRO A 394 10.52 16.18 -37.10
CA PRO A 394 9.79 15.37 -38.07
C PRO A 394 10.74 14.37 -38.74
N SER A 395 10.30 13.12 -38.89
CA SER A 395 11.05 12.16 -39.70
C SER A 395 10.89 12.47 -41.19
N GLN A 396 11.88 12.10 -41.98
CA GLN A 396 11.81 12.21 -43.44
C GLN A 396 10.99 11.03 -43.98
N SER A 397 9.74 11.30 -44.37
CA SER A 397 8.79 10.27 -44.83
C SER A 397 9.30 9.49 -46.04
N GLU A 398 10.04 10.13 -46.95
CA GLU A 398 10.60 9.48 -48.16
C GLU A 398 11.70 8.46 -47.83
N GLU A 399 12.59 8.77 -46.89
CA GLU A 399 13.67 7.86 -46.46
C GLU A 399 13.11 6.63 -45.73
N MET A 400 12.07 6.83 -44.91
CA MET A 400 11.37 5.76 -44.20
C MET A 400 10.62 4.85 -45.17
N SER A 401 9.89 5.42 -46.13
CA SER A 401 9.22 4.65 -47.17
C SER A 401 10.19 3.87 -48.04
N ALA A 402 11.41 4.38 -48.29
CA ALA A 402 12.45 3.66 -49.01
C ALA A 402 13.06 2.51 -48.18
N ALA A 403 13.30 2.74 -46.87
CA ALA A 403 13.92 1.76 -45.97
C ALA A 403 13.02 0.56 -45.64
N PHE A 404 11.71 0.71 -45.81
CA PHE A 404 10.71 -0.32 -45.55
C PHE A 404 9.78 -0.55 -46.76
N ALA A 405 10.30 -0.36 -47.98
CA ALA A 405 9.54 -0.50 -49.21
C ALA A 405 8.97 -1.91 -49.44
N GLU A 406 9.55 -2.92 -48.78
CA GLU A 406 9.10 -4.31 -48.80
C GLU A 406 7.87 -4.58 -47.91
N ILE A 407 7.55 -3.66 -46.99
CA ILE A 407 6.51 -3.85 -45.99
C ILE A 407 5.17 -3.30 -46.49
N PRO A 408 4.08 -4.07 -46.43
CA PRO A 408 2.75 -3.58 -46.77
C PRO A 408 2.34 -2.36 -45.93
N ASP A 409 1.66 -1.41 -46.58
CA ASP A 409 1.10 -0.20 -45.97
C ASP A 409 0.30 -0.44 -44.67
N PRO A 410 -0.57 -1.47 -44.57
CA PRO A 410 -1.29 -1.78 -43.33
C PRO A 410 -0.36 -2.13 -42.16
N ASP A 411 0.61 -3.02 -42.39
CA ASP A 411 1.55 -3.50 -41.38
C ASP A 411 2.46 -2.36 -40.88
N MET A 412 2.88 -1.48 -41.81
CA MET A 412 3.62 -0.27 -41.48
C MET A 412 2.80 0.68 -40.58
N ARG A 413 1.50 0.83 -40.85
CA ARG A 413 0.64 1.69 -40.01
C ARG A 413 0.41 1.10 -38.63
N GLU A 414 0.28 -0.21 -38.53
CA GLU A 414 0.19 -0.90 -37.24
C GLU A 414 1.46 -0.72 -36.43
N ALA A 415 2.63 -0.87 -37.05
CA ALA A 415 3.91 -0.65 -36.38
C ALA A 415 4.10 0.81 -35.91
N ILE A 416 3.67 1.77 -36.71
CA ILE A 416 3.66 3.19 -36.33
C ILE A 416 2.68 3.44 -35.18
N ALA A 417 1.50 2.81 -35.20
CA ALA A 417 0.51 2.96 -34.14
C ALA A 417 1.04 2.38 -32.82
N GLU A 418 1.75 1.25 -32.85
CA GLU A 418 2.38 0.64 -31.67
C GLU A 418 3.50 1.54 -31.10
N LEU A 419 4.37 2.10 -31.95
CA LEU A 419 5.39 3.06 -31.50
C LEU A 419 4.80 4.38 -30.98
N GLU A 420 3.67 4.83 -31.53
CA GLU A 420 2.96 6.01 -31.06
C GLU A 420 2.26 5.75 -29.72
N ALA A 421 1.67 4.56 -29.54
CA ALA A 421 1.03 4.14 -28.30
C ALA A 421 2.00 4.17 -27.12
N ASP A 422 3.23 3.67 -27.33
CA ASP A 422 4.29 3.70 -26.30
C ASP A 422 4.97 5.07 -26.16
N GLY A 423 4.50 6.09 -26.90
CA GLY A 423 5.00 7.46 -26.82
C GLY A 423 6.39 7.66 -27.42
N TYR A 424 6.90 6.72 -28.22
CA TYR A 424 8.17 6.86 -28.92
C TYR A 424 8.08 7.86 -30.08
N ILE A 425 6.92 7.96 -30.72
CA ILE A 425 6.66 8.90 -31.79
C ILE A 425 5.33 9.64 -31.59
N LYS A 426 5.07 10.64 -32.42
CA LYS A 426 3.77 11.29 -32.54
C LYS A 426 3.44 11.46 -34.01
N THR A 427 2.25 11.05 -34.44
CA THR A 427 1.78 11.25 -35.80
C THR A 427 0.92 12.51 -35.92
N TRP A 428 0.83 13.05 -37.13
CA TRP A 428 -0.20 14.02 -37.48
C TRP A 428 -1.26 13.38 -38.37
N ARG A 429 -2.52 13.74 -38.15
CA ARG A 429 -3.62 13.29 -39.01
C ARG A 429 -3.45 13.88 -40.41
N SER A 430 -3.20 13.02 -41.39
CA SER A 430 -3.37 13.36 -42.80
C SER A 430 -4.87 13.36 -43.15
N ILE A 431 -5.26 14.23 -44.09
CA ILE A 431 -6.62 14.28 -44.65
C ILE A 431 -6.88 13.05 -45.54
N SER A 432 -5.83 12.45 -46.10
CA SER A 432 -5.89 11.15 -46.79
C SER A 432 -5.66 10.00 -45.79
N ARG A 433 -6.46 8.93 -45.90
CA ARG A 433 -6.23 7.66 -45.17
C ARG A 433 -5.22 6.74 -45.88
N GLU A 434 -4.65 7.21 -46.99
CA GLU A 434 -3.66 6.50 -47.81
C GLU A 434 -2.26 7.08 -47.57
N GLY A 435 -1.24 6.21 -47.59
CA GLY A 435 0.16 6.50 -47.26
C GLY A 435 0.53 6.40 -45.77
N VAL A 436 1.83 6.46 -45.50
CA VAL A 436 2.42 6.48 -44.15
C VAL A 436 2.28 7.89 -43.56
N PRO A 437 1.72 8.06 -42.33
CA PRO A 437 1.50 9.38 -41.77
C PRO A 437 2.84 10.08 -41.44
N PRO A 438 2.92 11.42 -41.60
CA PRO A 438 4.04 12.19 -41.08
C PRO A 438 4.12 12.01 -39.56
N LEU A 439 5.33 11.81 -39.05
CA LEU A 439 5.58 11.58 -37.63
C LEU A 439 6.73 12.43 -37.10
N ILE A 440 6.72 12.69 -35.80
CA ILE A 440 7.78 13.33 -35.04
C ILE A 440 8.33 12.30 -34.07
N ARG A 441 9.66 12.22 -33.97
CA ARG A 441 10.34 11.43 -32.95
C ARG A 441 10.15 12.07 -31.57
N ARG A 442 9.95 11.28 -30.53
CA ARG A 442 9.93 11.78 -29.14
C ARG A 442 11.22 11.47 -28.44
N GLN A 443 11.49 12.21 -27.37
CA GLN A 443 12.63 11.94 -26.50
C GLN A 443 12.66 10.49 -25.99
N GLN A 444 11.49 9.90 -25.73
CA GLN A 444 11.37 8.53 -25.22
C GLN A 444 11.91 7.50 -26.21
N LEU A 445 11.83 7.75 -27.53
CA LEU A 445 12.43 6.89 -28.55
C LEU A 445 13.94 6.75 -28.32
N PHE A 446 14.64 7.86 -28.18
CA PHE A 446 16.09 7.86 -27.99
C PHE A 446 16.48 7.22 -26.65
N LEU A 447 15.72 7.48 -25.58
CA LEU A 447 15.99 6.88 -24.27
C LEU A 447 15.83 5.35 -24.25
N THR A 448 14.95 4.81 -25.08
CA THR A 448 14.69 3.38 -25.16
C THR A 448 15.57 2.69 -26.19
N PHE A 449 15.68 3.24 -27.40
CA PHE A 449 16.33 2.56 -28.52
C PHE A 449 17.83 2.83 -28.61
N ASP A 450 18.35 3.98 -28.18
CA ASP A 450 19.80 4.27 -28.25
C ASP A 450 20.65 3.21 -27.52
N PRO A 451 20.31 2.74 -26.31
CA PRO A 451 21.06 1.67 -25.64
C PRO A 451 20.97 0.31 -26.36
N LEU A 452 20.02 0.14 -27.28
CA LEU A 452 19.76 -1.13 -27.97
C LEU A 452 20.46 -1.19 -29.33
N VAL A 453 20.66 -0.03 -29.97
CA VAL A 453 21.17 0.07 -31.35
C VAL A 453 22.49 0.83 -31.46
N GLY A 454 22.82 1.65 -30.46
CA GLY A 454 23.95 2.58 -30.49
C GLY A 454 25.04 2.29 -29.45
N GLU A 455 26.12 3.07 -29.54
CA GLU A 455 27.27 2.97 -28.63
C GLU A 455 27.09 3.72 -27.30
N PHE A 456 25.97 4.44 -27.13
CA PHE A 456 25.75 5.32 -25.98
C PHE A 456 24.37 5.15 -25.36
N ASP A 457 24.30 5.35 -24.04
CA ASP A 457 23.08 5.27 -23.24
C ASP A 457 22.75 6.69 -22.74
N PRO A 458 21.67 7.32 -23.25
CA PRO A 458 21.31 8.68 -22.87
C PRO A 458 21.05 8.86 -21.36
N THR A 459 20.64 7.81 -20.65
CA THR A 459 20.44 7.87 -19.19
C THR A 459 21.77 7.89 -18.46
N LEU A 460 22.74 7.06 -18.88
CA LEU A 460 24.08 7.06 -18.29
C LEU A 460 24.87 8.31 -18.68
N ASP A 461 24.71 8.80 -19.91
CA ASP A 461 25.30 10.05 -20.37
C ASP A 461 24.70 11.25 -19.62
N ALA A 462 23.40 11.24 -19.33
CA ALA A 462 22.78 12.28 -18.50
C ALA A 462 23.38 12.35 -17.08
N VAL A 463 23.86 11.23 -16.52
CA VAL A 463 24.58 11.22 -15.23
C VAL A 463 25.89 11.98 -15.34
N GLU A 464 26.67 11.71 -16.38
CA GLU A 464 27.94 12.40 -16.64
C GLU A 464 27.70 13.90 -16.87
N LEU A 465 26.67 14.23 -17.65
CA LEU A 465 26.28 15.61 -17.92
C LEU A 465 25.82 16.34 -16.66
N ALA A 466 25.06 15.67 -15.79
CA ALA A 466 24.63 16.23 -14.50
C ALA A 466 25.80 16.54 -13.56
N GLU A 467 26.87 15.74 -13.59
CA GLU A 467 28.08 16.00 -12.81
C GLU A 467 28.84 17.24 -13.31
N VAL A 468 28.85 17.48 -14.62
CA VAL A 468 29.43 18.70 -15.19
C VAL A 468 28.54 19.91 -14.87
N ALA A 469 27.24 19.82 -15.13
CA ALA A 469 26.30 20.93 -14.92
C ALA A 469 26.22 21.39 -13.46
N ARG A 470 26.32 20.47 -12.48
CA ARG A 470 26.30 20.80 -11.05
C ARG A 470 27.50 21.63 -10.57
N LYS A 471 28.59 21.72 -11.35
CA LYS A 471 29.75 22.56 -11.01
C LYS A 471 29.57 24.03 -11.40
N GLU A 472 28.52 24.33 -12.17
CA GLU A 472 28.23 25.70 -12.58
C GLU A 472 27.46 26.45 -11.48
N GLU A 473 27.85 27.71 -11.23
CA GLU A 473 27.25 28.58 -10.20
C GLU A 473 26.29 29.62 -10.78
N LYS A 474 26.23 29.74 -12.11
CA LYS A 474 25.40 30.70 -12.86
C LYS A 474 24.45 29.96 -13.81
N GLY A 475 23.63 30.72 -14.54
CA GLY A 475 22.84 30.17 -15.65
C GLY A 475 23.74 29.44 -16.64
N ILE A 476 23.30 28.26 -17.09
CA ILE A 476 24.05 27.32 -17.92
C ILE A 476 23.52 27.42 -19.35
N SER A 477 24.42 27.68 -20.29
CA SER A 477 24.13 27.58 -21.72
C SER A 477 24.28 26.14 -22.19
N ALA A 478 23.30 25.62 -22.96
CA ALA A 478 23.39 24.28 -23.53
C ALA A 478 24.57 24.13 -24.49
N GLN A 479 24.88 25.19 -25.24
CA GLN A 479 26.01 25.22 -26.17
C GLN A 479 27.36 25.15 -25.44
N GLU A 480 27.51 25.91 -24.36
CA GLU A 480 28.74 25.89 -23.55
C GLU A 480 28.91 24.55 -22.83
N LEU A 481 27.81 23.99 -22.32
CA LEU A 481 27.81 22.67 -21.70
C LEU A 481 28.16 21.58 -22.71
N HIS A 482 27.63 21.65 -23.93
CA HIS A 482 27.98 20.75 -25.03
C HIS A 482 29.47 20.82 -25.39
N ALA A 483 30.02 22.03 -25.52
CA ALA A 483 31.42 22.22 -25.83
C ALA A 483 32.36 21.58 -24.79
N LYS A 484 31.93 21.46 -23.53
CA LYS A 484 32.69 20.83 -22.44
C LYS A 484 32.71 19.30 -22.51
N THR A 485 31.75 18.65 -23.18
CA THR A 485 31.68 17.18 -23.24
C THR A 485 32.49 16.59 -24.40
N GLY A 486 32.64 17.34 -25.50
CA GLY A 486 33.23 16.83 -26.74
C GLY A 486 32.38 15.77 -27.45
N TRP A 487 31.10 15.64 -27.09
CA TRP A 487 30.19 14.68 -27.69
C TRP A 487 29.66 15.16 -29.05
N SER A 488 29.11 14.24 -29.83
CA SER A 488 28.28 14.61 -30.98
C SER A 488 26.92 15.14 -30.48
N LEU A 489 26.25 15.97 -31.29
CA LEU A 489 24.90 16.45 -30.97
C LEU A 489 23.93 15.28 -30.74
N ARG A 490 24.05 14.22 -31.55
CA ARG A 490 23.24 13.01 -31.47
C ARG A 490 23.31 12.30 -30.12
N ARG A 491 24.48 12.32 -29.47
CA ARG A 491 24.67 11.77 -28.12
C ARG A 491 24.27 12.78 -27.04
N PHE A 492 24.60 14.05 -27.24
CA PHE A 492 24.39 15.10 -26.26
C PHE A 492 22.92 15.45 -26.02
N ASN A 493 22.13 15.62 -27.06
CA ASN A 493 20.77 16.15 -26.93
C ASN A 493 19.80 15.19 -26.20
N PRO A 494 19.81 13.87 -26.45
CA PRO A 494 19.01 12.94 -25.65
C PRO A 494 19.40 12.94 -24.16
N ALA A 495 20.71 12.99 -23.87
CA ALA A 495 21.24 13.06 -22.52
C ALA A 495 20.87 14.37 -21.80
N LEU A 496 20.99 15.51 -22.50
CA LEU A 496 20.55 16.81 -22.00
C LEU A 496 19.06 16.80 -21.71
N SER A 497 18.24 16.34 -22.66
CA SER A 497 16.80 16.25 -22.46
C SER A 497 16.46 15.36 -21.25
N ARG A 498 17.20 14.26 -21.04
CA ARG A 498 16.94 13.36 -19.90
C ARG A 498 17.32 14.01 -18.58
N MET A 499 18.44 14.72 -18.54
CA MET A 499 18.89 15.47 -17.36
C MET A 499 17.90 16.60 -17.00
N LEU A 500 17.40 17.33 -17.99
CA LEU A 500 16.46 18.45 -17.78
C LEU A 500 15.16 18.01 -17.08
N ARG A 501 14.76 16.73 -17.18
CA ARG A 501 13.60 16.18 -16.44
C ARG A 501 13.79 16.17 -14.92
N GLU A 502 15.02 16.29 -14.44
CA GLU A 502 15.34 16.39 -13.00
C GLU A 502 15.43 17.85 -12.52
N ILE A 503 15.19 18.81 -13.41
CA ILE A 503 15.20 20.26 -13.15
C ILE A 503 13.75 20.76 -13.24
N GLU A 504 13.36 21.67 -12.35
CA GLU A 504 12.01 22.26 -12.39
C GLU A 504 11.77 23.00 -13.73
N ASP A 505 10.59 22.81 -14.35
CA ASP A 505 10.25 23.37 -15.67
C ASP A 505 10.43 24.90 -15.76
N ARG A 506 10.13 25.62 -14.67
CA ARG A 506 10.33 27.08 -14.59
C ARG A 506 11.80 27.51 -14.67
N HIS A 507 12.75 26.60 -14.45
CA HIS A 507 14.19 26.87 -14.51
C HIS A 507 14.80 26.56 -15.88
N VAL A 508 14.00 26.02 -16.82
CA VAL A 508 14.40 25.69 -18.18
C VAL A 508 13.78 26.70 -19.15
N SER A 509 14.61 27.29 -20.02
CA SER A 509 14.11 28.24 -21.00
C SER A 509 13.24 27.55 -22.05
N LYS A 510 12.10 28.19 -22.35
CA LYS A 510 11.17 27.80 -23.43
C LYS A 510 11.45 28.49 -24.76
N THR A 511 12.45 29.37 -24.82
CA THR A 511 12.90 29.98 -26.07
C THR A 511 13.39 28.89 -27.02
N GLY A 512 12.74 28.79 -28.18
CA GLY A 512 13.01 27.75 -29.17
C GLY A 512 14.45 27.80 -29.70
N ASP A 513 15.03 26.61 -29.88
CA ASP A 513 16.34 26.40 -30.46
C ASP A 513 16.27 25.19 -31.40
N ALA A 514 16.92 25.30 -32.57
CA ALA A 514 16.91 24.23 -33.58
C ALA A 514 18.06 23.23 -33.41
N THR A 515 18.99 23.48 -32.48
CA THR A 515 20.20 22.68 -32.27
C THR A 515 20.21 21.99 -30.92
N TYR A 516 19.51 22.56 -29.92
CA TYR A 516 19.43 22.04 -28.57
C TYR A 516 17.98 21.96 -28.06
N PRO A 517 17.68 21.05 -27.09
CA PRO A 517 16.37 21.00 -26.43
C PRO A 517 16.00 22.30 -25.70
N THR A 518 17.01 23.05 -25.24
CA THR A 518 16.87 24.38 -24.64
C THR A 518 18.14 25.19 -24.88
N ARG A 519 18.04 26.52 -24.91
CA ARG A 519 19.23 27.40 -25.00
C ARG A 519 19.98 27.53 -23.67
N HIS A 520 19.22 27.61 -22.58
CA HIS A 520 19.73 28.01 -21.29
C HIS A 520 18.80 27.55 -20.17
N PHE A 521 19.38 27.17 -19.05
CA PHE A 521 18.67 26.74 -17.85
C PHE A 521 19.49 27.13 -16.61
N PHE A 522 18.89 27.12 -15.44
CA PHE A 522 19.61 27.32 -14.18
C PHE A 522 19.33 26.18 -13.20
N ILE A 523 20.25 26.03 -12.24
CA ILE A 523 20.20 24.97 -11.25
C ILE A 523 20.16 25.64 -9.87
N ASP A 524 19.00 25.60 -9.22
CA ASP A 524 18.82 26.06 -7.84
C ASP A 524 19.08 24.92 -6.83
N ALA A 525 19.06 25.22 -5.53
CA ALA A 525 19.32 24.25 -4.47
C ALA A 525 18.43 22.99 -4.56
N GLY A 526 17.15 23.15 -4.93
CA GLY A 526 16.22 22.04 -5.16
C GLY A 526 16.68 21.12 -6.30
N ASP A 527 17.00 21.70 -7.46
CA ASP A 527 17.49 20.97 -8.62
C ASP A 527 18.83 20.26 -8.33
N ARG A 528 19.73 20.89 -7.55
CA ARG A 528 21.00 20.26 -7.13
C ARG A 528 20.76 18.98 -6.34
N VAL A 529 19.77 18.97 -5.46
CA VAL A 529 19.40 17.78 -4.68
C VAL A 529 18.79 16.72 -5.59
N SER A 530 17.89 17.10 -6.51
CA SER A 530 17.29 16.18 -7.49
C SER A 530 18.35 15.54 -8.39
N LEU A 531 19.25 16.35 -8.98
CA LEU A 531 20.36 15.87 -9.79
C LEU A 531 21.34 15.01 -8.99
N LYS A 532 21.61 15.32 -7.72
CA LYS A 532 22.44 14.47 -6.85
C LYS A 532 21.82 13.09 -6.66
N ARG A 533 20.52 13.02 -6.33
CA ARG A 533 19.80 11.76 -6.19
C ARG A 533 19.74 10.99 -7.50
N PHE A 534 19.54 11.69 -8.62
CA PHE A 534 19.58 11.09 -9.96
C PHE A 534 20.92 10.41 -10.24
N VAL A 535 22.03 11.12 -10.01
CA VAL A 535 23.40 10.56 -10.15
C VAL A 535 23.59 9.35 -9.22
N GLU A 536 23.18 9.43 -7.95
CA GLU A 536 23.31 8.33 -6.98
C GLU A 536 22.51 7.09 -7.38
N ARG A 537 21.27 7.25 -7.88
CA ARG A 537 20.41 6.13 -8.32
C ARG A 537 20.98 5.37 -9.51
N HIS A 538 21.75 6.03 -10.38
CA HIS A 538 22.21 5.45 -11.65
C HIS A 538 23.71 5.13 -11.68
N ARG A 539 24.50 5.56 -10.69
CA ARG A 539 25.91 5.16 -10.54
C ARG A 539 26.10 3.66 -10.25
N THR A 540 25.14 3.00 -9.60
CA THR A 540 25.20 1.55 -9.30
C THR A 540 24.91 0.64 -10.49
N ARG A 541 24.52 1.20 -11.65
CA ARG A 541 24.32 0.46 -12.90
C ARG A 541 25.57 0.38 -13.79
N ARG A 542 26.67 1.04 -13.39
CA ARG A 542 27.94 1.09 -14.14
C ARG A 542 28.98 0.05 -13.68
N SER A 543 28.66 -0.78 -12.68
CA SER A 543 29.54 -1.83 -12.14
C SER A 543 29.14 -3.22 -12.59
#